data_AF-A0A5J5V7T7-F1
#
_entry.id   AF-A0A5J5V7T7-F1
#
_cell.length_a   1.000
_cell.length_b   1.000
_cell.length_c   1.000
_cell.angle_alpha   90.00
_cell.angle_beta   90.00
_cell.angle_gamma   90.00
#
_symmetry.space_group_name_H-M   'P 1'
#
loop_
_entity.id
_entity.type
_entity.pdbx_description
1 polymer ?
#
loop_
_entity_poly.entity_id
_entity_poly.type
_entity_poly.pdbx_seq_one_letter_code
_entity_poly.pdbx_strand_id
1 'polypeptide(L)'
;MSITRKVKGVGWDVSAIGNAVWGGAKLADILELIGVPKLTSCTQSGGKHIEFVSVDKCEEENGGPYKASIPLSQATNPEADVLLAYEMNGEPLNRDHGYPLRVIVPGVIGARSVKWLDSINIIAEECQGFFMQKDYKMFPPSVDWGNINWNTRKPQMDFPVQSVICSLEDMQSIKPGKVRSLCIHGFIKVRISGYAVSGGGRGIERVDVSIDGGKTWMEATRFQKTGIPYIADGISNDKWAWVLLELTVDIPQSTEIIAKAVDSAANVQPEKVQDIWNLRGILNTSWHRVHVRIGHSNM
;
A
#
# COMPACT_ATOMS: atom_id res chain seq x y z
N MET A 1 14.19 0.45 5.41
CA MET A 1 14.54 1.67 6.18
C MET A 1 15.38 1.40 7.43
N SER A 2 14.94 0.56 8.37
CA SER A 2 15.65 0.38 9.66
C SER A 2 17.09 -0.13 9.54
N ILE A 3 17.39 -0.90 8.49
CA ILE A 3 18.75 -1.37 8.17
C ILE A 3 19.70 -0.19 7.89
N THR A 4 19.21 0.86 7.20
CA THR A 4 20.00 2.04 6.86
C THR A 4 20.22 2.96 8.06
N ARG A 5 19.14 3.24 8.80
CA ARG A 5 19.18 3.98 10.07
C ARG A 5 17.97 3.54 10.88
N LYS A 6 18.20 3.15 12.14
CA LYS A 6 17.17 2.57 13.01
C LYS A 6 15.95 3.48 13.12
N VAL A 7 14.76 2.89 12.97
CA VAL A 7 13.46 3.56 13.17
C VAL A 7 12.75 2.91 14.38
N LYS A 8 11.80 3.63 15.00
CA LYS A 8 10.97 3.07 16.07
C LYS A 8 9.61 2.67 15.49
N GLY A 9 9.30 1.38 15.55
CA GLY A 9 8.04 0.82 15.08
C GLY A 9 8.11 -0.71 14.97
N VAL A 10 6.97 -1.34 14.69
CA VAL A 10 6.93 -2.77 14.33
C VAL A 10 7.70 -2.99 13.03
N GLY A 11 8.51 -4.05 13.00
CA GLY A 11 9.23 -4.44 11.80
C GLY A 11 8.29 -5.08 10.80
N TRP A 12 8.17 -4.46 9.62
CA TRP A 12 7.48 -5.03 8.48
C TRP A 12 8.50 -5.35 7.40
N ASP A 13 8.38 -6.54 6.83
CA ASP A 13 9.04 -6.87 5.58
C ASP A 13 8.17 -6.40 4.41
N VAL A 14 8.06 -7.17 3.32
CA VAL A 14 7.43 -6.71 2.08
C VAL A 14 5.92 -7.02 1.98
N SER A 15 5.35 -7.68 2.99
CA SER A 15 3.98 -8.21 2.95
C SER A 15 2.96 -7.48 3.84
N ALA A 16 3.25 -6.24 4.26
CA ALA A 16 2.28 -5.39 4.97
C ALA A 16 1.22 -4.79 4.02
N ILE A 17 0.65 -5.62 3.15
CA ILE A 17 -0.34 -5.27 2.12
C ILE A 17 -1.17 -6.52 1.77
N GLY A 18 -2.43 -6.32 1.40
CA GLY A 18 -3.30 -7.37 0.90
C GLY A 18 -4.42 -6.82 0.02
N ASN A 19 -4.96 -7.66 -0.84
CA ASN A 19 -6.06 -7.31 -1.75
C ASN A 19 -7.26 -8.24 -1.50
N ALA A 20 -8.45 -7.67 -1.37
CA ALA A 20 -9.68 -8.40 -1.08
C ALA A 20 -10.89 -7.74 -1.74
N VAL A 21 -11.94 -8.51 -1.93
CA VAL A 21 -13.26 -8.01 -2.34
C VAL A 21 -14.03 -7.64 -1.06
N TRP A 22 -14.47 -6.39 -0.94
CA TRP A 22 -15.21 -5.91 0.23
C TRP A 22 -16.68 -5.72 -0.10
N GLY A 23 -17.57 -6.28 0.71
CA GLY A 23 -19.02 -6.12 0.61
C GLY A 23 -19.54 -5.22 1.74
N GLY A 24 -20.37 -4.24 1.39
CA GLY A 24 -20.80 -3.21 2.34
C GLY A 24 -21.72 -2.16 1.74
N ALA A 25 -22.18 -1.24 2.60
CA ALA A 25 -22.92 -0.05 2.19
C ALA A 25 -21.97 1.09 1.85
N LYS A 26 -22.25 1.87 0.80
CA LYS A 26 -21.49 3.09 0.51
C LYS A 26 -21.73 4.12 1.61
N LEU A 27 -20.65 4.71 2.12
CA LEU A 27 -20.75 5.77 3.13
C LEU A 27 -21.56 6.98 2.61
N ALA A 28 -21.42 7.30 1.32
CA ALA A 28 -22.19 8.36 0.67
C ALA A 28 -23.71 8.13 0.77
N ASP A 29 -24.18 6.89 0.65
CA ASP A 29 -25.61 6.57 0.74
C ASP A 29 -26.11 6.66 2.19
N ILE A 30 -25.28 6.26 3.16
CA ILE A 30 -25.59 6.41 4.60
C ILE A 30 -25.65 7.88 5.02
N LEU A 31 -24.74 8.70 4.52
CA LEU A 31 -24.72 10.14 4.77
C LEU A 31 -25.94 10.85 4.13
N GLU A 32 -26.34 10.42 2.93
CA GLU A 32 -27.55 10.92 2.26
C GLU A 32 -28.81 10.60 3.08
N LEU A 33 -28.89 9.42 3.69
CA LEU A 33 -30.01 9.02 4.55
C LEU A 33 -30.21 9.94 5.77
N ILE A 34 -29.13 10.56 6.26
CA ILE A 34 -29.17 11.51 7.39
C ILE A 34 -29.18 12.98 6.94
N GLY A 35 -29.45 13.22 5.65
CA GLY A 35 -29.64 14.57 5.10
C GLY A 35 -28.36 15.29 4.67
N VAL A 36 -27.24 14.57 4.46
CA VAL A 36 -26.02 15.13 3.85
C VAL A 36 -25.96 14.70 2.39
N PRO A 37 -26.24 15.60 1.42
CA PRO A 37 -26.26 15.24 0.00
C PRO A 37 -24.90 14.70 -0.48
N LYS A 38 -24.94 13.89 -1.54
CA LYS A 38 -23.75 13.49 -2.28
C LYS A 38 -22.98 14.71 -2.79
N LEU A 39 -21.66 14.56 -2.93
CA LEU A 39 -20.74 15.62 -3.38
C LEU A 39 -20.70 16.86 -2.48
N THR A 40 -21.00 16.71 -1.19
CA THR A 40 -20.93 17.80 -0.20
C THR A 40 -19.51 17.95 0.35
N SER A 41 -18.95 19.15 0.29
CA SER A 41 -17.63 19.47 0.87
C SER A 41 -17.71 20.10 2.26
N CYS A 42 -18.83 20.74 2.60
CA CYS A 42 -19.10 21.32 3.91
C CYS A 42 -20.61 21.29 4.20
N THR A 43 -21.01 20.86 5.39
CA THR A 43 -22.42 20.93 5.82
C THR A 43 -22.83 22.35 6.23
N GLN A 44 -24.13 22.61 6.35
CA GLN A 44 -24.64 23.91 6.85
C GLN A 44 -24.15 24.24 8.26
N SER A 45 -23.96 23.21 9.10
CA SER A 45 -23.41 23.34 10.45
C SER A 45 -21.87 23.42 10.49
N GLY A 46 -21.20 23.54 9.34
CA GLY A 46 -19.75 23.71 9.23
C GLY A 46 -18.92 22.43 9.28
N GLY A 47 -19.54 21.25 9.19
CA GLY A 47 -18.84 19.96 9.16
C GLY A 47 -18.10 19.74 7.84
N LYS A 48 -16.81 19.40 7.89
CA LYS A 48 -15.92 19.22 6.72
C LYS A 48 -15.20 17.86 6.70
N HIS A 49 -15.29 17.09 7.77
CA HIS A 49 -14.65 15.79 7.90
C HIS A 49 -15.62 14.76 8.50
N ILE A 50 -15.39 13.49 8.17
CA ILE A 50 -16.01 12.35 8.82
C ILE A 50 -14.95 11.65 9.67
N GLU A 51 -15.16 11.60 10.98
CA GLU A 51 -14.37 10.81 11.92
C GLU A 51 -15.02 9.45 12.16
N PHE A 52 -14.18 8.43 12.19
CA PHE A 52 -14.52 7.05 12.49
C PHE A 52 -13.88 6.69 13.83
N VAL A 53 -14.69 6.25 14.79
CA VAL A 53 -14.25 5.87 16.14
C VAL A 53 -14.39 4.36 16.28
N SER A 54 -13.31 3.68 16.70
CA SER A 54 -13.35 2.25 17.02
C SER A 54 -13.87 2.01 18.44
N VAL A 55 -14.26 0.77 18.75
CA VAL A 55 -14.55 0.32 20.12
C VAL A 55 -13.29 -0.17 20.86
N ASP A 56 -12.15 -0.26 20.17
CA ASP A 56 -10.91 -0.76 20.78
C ASP A 56 -10.34 0.19 21.85
N LYS A 57 -9.24 -0.22 22.47
CA LYS A 57 -8.53 0.56 23.49
C LYS A 57 -7.04 0.55 23.19
N CYS A 58 -6.48 1.72 22.94
CA CYS A 58 -5.08 1.90 22.61
C CYS A 58 -4.32 2.56 23.77
N GLU A 59 -3.11 2.11 24.06
CA GLU A 59 -2.25 2.75 25.06
C GLU A 59 -1.90 4.19 24.67
N GLU A 60 -1.72 4.45 23.38
CA GLU A 60 -1.42 5.77 22.81
C GLU A 60 -2.53 6.81 23.01
N GLU A 61 -3.75 6.34 23.25
CA GLU A 61 -4.93 7.15 23.58
C GLU A 61 -5.31 7.01 25.07
N ASN A 62 -4.36 6.60 25.93
CA ASN A 62 -4.56 6.38 27.37
C ASN A 62 -5.76 5.45 27.68
N GLY A 63 -5.90 4.37 26.91
CA GLY A 63 -7.01 3.42 27.01
C GLY A 63 -8.28 3.86 26.26
N GLY A 64 -8.23 4.98 25.54
CA GLY A 64 -9.25 5.42 24.59
C GLY A 64 -9.14 4.73 23.23
N PRO A 65 -10.11 4.99 22.33
CA PRO A 65 -10.24 4.26 21.07
C PRO A 65 -9.33 4.77 19.95
N TYR A 66 -9.02 3.87 19.01
CA TYR A 66 -8.47 4.23 17.71
C TYR A 66 -9.45 5.11 16.93
N LYS A 67 -8.94 6.21 16.36
CA LYS A 67 -9.72 7.16 15.56
C LYS A 67 -8.97 7.56 14.30
N ALA A 68 -9.71 7.74 13.21
CA ALA A 68 -9.22 8.38 12.00
C ALA A 68 -10.32 9.20 11.35
N SER A 69 -9.97 10.11 10.43
CA SER A 69 -10.96 10.84 9.64
C SER A 69 -10.59 10.95 8.18
N ILE A 70 -11.60 11.15 7.34
CA ILE A 70 -11.46 11.54 5.92
C ILE A 70 -12.19 12.86 5.66
N PRO A 71 -11.83 13.61 4.60
CA PRO A 71 -12.60 14.77 4.18
C PRO A 71 -14.05 14.40 3.82
N LEU A 72 -15.01 15.27 4.14
CA LEU A 72 -16.42 15.08 3.81
C LEU A 72 -16.64 14.98 2.30
N SER A 73 -15.86 15.72 1.51
CA SER A 73 -15.88 15.64 0.05
C SER A 73 -15.53 14.25 -0.48
N GLN A 74 -14.65 13.52 0.20
CA GLN A 74 -14.34 12.13 -0.14
C GLN A 74 -15.44 11.19 0.33
N ALA A 75 -15.92 11.36 1.56
CA ALA A 75 -16.95 10.52 2.16
C ALA A 75 -18.30 10.56 1.41
N THR A 76 -18.64 11.72 0.84
CA THR A 76 -19.90 11.95 0.11
C THR A 76 -19.77 11.77 -1.40
N ASN A 77 -18.58 11.44 -1.90
CA ASN A 77 -18.36 11.15 -3.33
C ASN A 77 -18.62 9.66 -3.61
N PRO A 78 -19.66 9.30 -4.38
CA PRO A 78 -19.94 7.91 -4.73
C PRO A 78 -18.83 7.22 -5.53
N GLU A 79 -17.99 7.97 -6.25
CA GLU A 79 -16.87 7.46 -7.05
C GLU A 79 -15.62 7.16 -6.23
N ALA A 80 -15.55 7.66 -4.99
CA ALA A 80 -14.47 7.35 -4.04
C ALA A 80 -14.64 5.98 -3.37
N ASP A 81 -15.80 5.34 -3.54
CA ASP A 81 -16.12 3.98 -3.07
C ASP A 81 -15.78 3.72 -1.59
N VAL A 82 -15.96 4.72 -0.73
CA VAL A 82 -15.81 4.53 0.72
C VAL A 82 -16.96 3.64 1.21
N LEU A 83 -16.61 2.53 1.87
CA LEU A 83 -17.57 1.51 2.30
C LEU A 83 -17.61 1.38 3.83
N LEU A 84 -18.82 1.18 4.36
CA LEU A 84 -19.03 0.47 5.62
C LEU A 84 -19.15 -1.02 5.31
N ALA A 85 -18.02 -1.72 5.41
CA ALA A 85 -17.91 -3.12 5.01
C ALA A 85 -18.27 -4.05 6.17
N TYR A 86 -19.07 -5.07 5.86
CA TYR A 86 -19.44 -6.18 6.75
C TYR A 86 -19.09 -7.56 6.14
N GLU A 87 -18.61 -7.59 4.89
CA GLU A 87 -18.08 -8.78 4.20
C GLU A 87 -16.66 -8.55 3.66
N MET A 88 -15.88 -9.63 3.63
CA MET A 88 -14.57 -9.71 2.98
C MET A 88 -14.45 -11.05 2.26
N ASN A 89 -14.19 -10.99 0.95
CA ASN A 89 -14.11 -12.13 0.03
C ASN A 89 -15.38 -13.01 0.03
N GLY A 90 -16.56 -12.38 0.10
CA GLY A 90 -17.86 -13.06 0.06
C GLY A 90 -18.29 -13.69 1.39
N GLU A 91 -17.47 -13.60 2.43
CA GLU A 91 -17.77 -14.10 3.76
C GLU A 91 -17.97 -12.94 4.76
N PRO A 92 -18.75 -13.12 5.83
CA PRO A 92 -18.80 -12.16 6.93
C PRO A 92 -17.40 -11.81 7.43
N LEU A 93 -17.19 -10.55 7.84
CA LEU A 93 -15.91 -10.14 8.41
C LEU A 93 -15.49 -11.05 9.55
N ASN A 94 -14.20 -11.37 9.59
CA ASN A 94 -13.61 -11.99 10.77
C ASN A 94 -13.27 -10.92 11.82
N ARG A 95 -12.97 -11.37 13.05
CA ARG A 95 -12.63 -10.47 14.16
C ARG A 95 -11.38 -9.63 13.87
N ASP A 96 -10.32 -10.20 13.32
CA ASP A 96 -9.07 -9.47 13.06
C ASP A 96 -9.22 -8.35 12.02
N HIS A 97 -10.18 -8.51 11.10
CA HIS A 97 -10.51 -7.57 10.04
C HIS A 97 -11.69 -6.66 10.37
N GLY A 98 -12.20 -6.67 11.60
CA GLY A 98 -13.11 -5.63 12.08
C GLY A 98 -14.58 -6.02 12.20
N TYR A 99 -14.91 -7.31 12.31
CA TYR A 99 -16.28 -7.74 12.61
C TYR A 99 -16.91 -6.96 13.78
N PRO A 100 -18.18 -6.51 13.70
CA PRO A 100 -19.10 -6.76 12.59
C PRO A 100 -19.01 -5.74 11.45
N LEU A 101 -18.34 -4.60 11.66
CA LEU A 101 -18.34 -3.50 10.72
C LEU A 101 -17.02 -2.73 10.78
N ARG A 102 -16.49 -2.41 9.60
CA ARG A 102 -15.32 -1.53 9.43
C ARG A 102 -15.58 -0.49 8.36
N VAL A 103 -14.76 0.56 8.36
CA VAL A 103 -14.62 1.41 7.17
C VAL A 103 -13.54 0.84 6.23
N ILE A 104 -13.78 0.95 4.93
CA ILE A 104 -12.77 0.78 3.87
C ILE A 104 -12.70 2.10 3.10
N VAL A 105 -11.50 2.67 3.03
CA VAL A 105 -11.21 3.91 2.28
C VAL A 105 -10.25 3.58 1.12
N PRO A 106 -10.76 3.32 -0.09
CA PRO A 106 -9.93 2.96 -1.23
C PRO A 106 -8.91 4.04 -1.61
N GLY A 107 -7.74 3.63 -2.10
CA GLY A 107 -6.67 4.55 -2.52
C GLY A 107 -6.00 5.34 -1.39
N VAL A 108 -6.32 5.03 -0.13
CA VAL A 108 -5.78 5.66 1.09
C VAL A 108 -5.04 4.61 1.91
N ILE A 109 -4.06 5.03 2.71
CA ILE A 109 -3.32 4.11 3.59
C ILE A 109 -4.26 3.34 4.54
N GLY A 110 -3.89 2.09 4.85
CA GLY A 110 -4.71 1.19 5.67
C GLY A 110 -5.11 1.75 7.04
N ALA A 111 -4.31 2.64 7.61
CA ALA A 111 -4.59 3.31 8.89
C ALA A 111 -5.92 4.08 8.93
N ARG A 112 -6.45 4.53 7.77
CA ARG A 112 -7.73 5.27 7.73
C ARG A 112 -8.94 4.35 7.61
N SER A 113 -8.70 3.07 7.31
CA SER A 113 -9.73 2.05 7.24
C SER A 113 -10.01 1.47 8.65
N VAL A 114 -10.63 2.26 9.53
CA VAL A 114 -10.92 1.91 10.94
C VAL A 114 -11.73 0.61 11.06
N LYS A 115 -11.29 -0.28 11.95
CA LYS A 115 -11.95 -1.57 12.27
C LYS A 115 -12.80 -1.44 13.53
N TRP A 116 -13.76 -2.35 13.71
CA TRP A 116 -14.63 -2.43 14.89
C TRP A 116 -15.33 -1.10 15.17
N LEU A 117 -16.07 -0.62 14.17
CA LEU A 117 -16.63 0.72 14.15
C LEU A 117 -17.71 0.90 15.22
N ASP A 118 -17.55 1.91 16.08
CA ASP A 118 -18.48 2.29 17.14
C ASP A 118 -19.32 3.51 16.73
N SER A 119 -18.67 4.59 16.28
CA SER A 119 -19.36 5.82 15.88
C SER A 119 -18.78 6.45 14.62
N ILE A 120 -19.63 7.21 13.92
CA ILE A 120 -19.29 8.02 12.75
C ILE A 120 -19.71 9.45 13.04
N ASN A 121 -18.75 10.37 13.14
CA ASN A 121 -18.99 11.74 13.57
C ASN A 121 -18.71 12.72 12.43
N ILE A 122 -19.66 13.62 12.13
CA ILE A 122 -19.42 14.76 11.24
C ILE A 122 -18.79 15.88 12.07
N ILE A 123 -17.58 16.29 11.72
CA ILE A 123 -16.80 17.28 12.50
C ILE A 123 -16.27 18.40 11.59
N ALA A 124 -16.06 19.58 12.18
CA ALA A 124 -15.66 20.78 11.44
C ALA A 124 -14.20 20.75 10.98
N GLU A 125 -13.33 20.10 11.76
CA GLU A 125 -11.89 20.01 11.53
C GLU A 125 -11.46 18.54 11.50
N GLU A 126 -10.25 18.27 11.03
CA GLU A 126 -9.67 16.92 11.02
C GLU A 126 -9.67 16.28 12.43
N CYS A 127 -9.82 14.95 12.51
CA CYS A 127 -9.77 14.20 13.77
C CYS A 127 -8.50 14.53 14.56
N GLN A 128 -8.68 14.85 15.84
CA GLN A 128 -7.60 15.23 16.76
C GLN A 128 -6.96 14.03 17.48
N GLY A 129 -7.35 12.80 17.14
CA GLY A 129 -6.81 11.57 17.70
C GLY A 129 -5.31 11.40 17.44
N PHE A 130 -4.65 10.65 18.30
CA PHE A 130 -3.21 10.38 18.30
C PHE A 130 -2.73 9.88 16.93
N PHE A 131 -3.41 8.88 16.35
CA PHE A 131 -3.00 8.27 15.08
C PHE A 131 -3.23 9.16 13.85
N MET A 132 -3.99 10.25 13.97
CA MET A 132 -4.06 11.30 12.94
C MET A 132 -3.00 12.36 13.19
N GLN A 133 -2.88 12.85 14.43
CA GLN A 133 -2.08 14.03 14.73
C GLN A 133 -0.60 13.75 15.01
N LYS A 134 -0.30 12.60 15.60
CA LYS A 134 1.01 12.20 16.14
C LYS A 134 1.52 10.87 15.56
N ASP A 135 0.93 10.41 14.46
CA ASP A 135 1.43 9.26 13.69
C ASP A 135 1.09 9.39 12.19
N TYR A 136 1.57 8.44 11.38
CA TYR A 136 1.26 8.31 9.96
C TYR A 136 1.45 9.61 9.18
N LYS A 137 2.59 10.29 9.40
CA LYS A 137 3.00 11.52 8.73
C LYS A 137 4.39 11.35 8.12
N MET A 138 4.55 11.78 6.87
CA MET A 138 5.82 11.68 6.15
C MET A 138 6.73 12.87 6.48
N PHE A 139 7.82 12.62 7.21
CA PHE A 139 8.84 13.61 7.54
C PHE A 139 10.08 13.47 6.63
N PRO A 140 10.84 14.55 6.40
CA PRO A 140 12.09 14.45 5.65
C PRO A 140 13.19 13.76 6.48
N PRO A 141 14.27 13.27 5.84
CA PRO A 141 15.37 12.59 6.53
C PRO A 141 16.10 13.40 7.60
N SER A 142 15.98 14.73 7.60
CA SER A 142 16.59 15.61 8.61
C SER A 142 15.88 15.64 9.95
N VAL A 143 14.66 15.08 10.04
CA VAL A 143 13.85 15.09 11.27
C VAL A 143 14.08 13.80 12.06
N ASP A 144 14.29 13.95 13.37
CA ASP A 144 14.43 12.88 14.34
C ASP A 144 13.56 13.13 15.59
N TRP A 145 13.68 12.27 16.60
CA TRP A 145 12.87 12.39 17.84
C TRP A 145 13.22 13.61 18.70
N GLY A 146 14.39 14.22 18.53
CA GLY A 146 14.82 15.41 19.27
C GLY A 146 14.31 16.72 18.66
N ASN A 147 13.99 16.74 17.36
CA ASN A 147 13.55 17.96 16.66
C ASN A 147 12.17 17.87 15.98
N ILE A 148 11.47 16.75 16.13
CA ILE A 148 10.16 16.53 15.48
C ILE A 148 9.11 17.58 15.88
N ASN A 149 8.46 18.16 14.87
CA ASN A 149 7.25 18.97 15.04
C ASN A 149 6.12 18.41 14.18
N TRP A 150 5.17 17.73 14.82
CA TRP A 150 4.02 17.08 14.20
C TRP A 150 3.11 17.98 13.36
N ASN A 151 3.06 19.28 13.67
CA ASN A 151 2.17 20.24 13.01
C ASN A 151 2.74 20.70 11.66
N THR A 152 4.01 20.39 11.36
CA THR A 152 4.64 20.73 10.08
C THR A 152 4.24 19.80 8.93
N ARG A 153 3.56 18.69 9.23
CA ARG A 153 3.14 17.69 8.25
C ARG A 153 1.66 17.37 8.38
N LYS A 154 1.01 17.23 7.24
CA LYS A 154 -0.37 16.75 7.15
C LYS A 154 -0.41 15.24 7.35
N PRO A 155 -1.49 14.66 7.89
CA PRO A 155 -1.65 13.22 7.96
C PRO A 155 -1.59 12.60 6.57
N GLN A 156 -0.92 11.46 6.47
CA GLN A 156 -0.85 10.74 5.21
C GLN A 156 -2.23 10.14 4.91
N MET A 157 -2.72 10.41 3.70
CA MET A 157 -3.96 9.86 3.16
C MET A 157 -3.63 8.94 1.98
N ASP A 158 -3.49 9.51 0.79
CA ASP A 158 -2.96 8.83 -0.41
C ASP A 158 -1.55 8.27 -0.16
N PHE A 159 -1.07 7.34 -0.99
CA PHE A 159 0.27 6.78 -0.93
C PHE A 159 0.93 6.69 -2.33
N PRO A 160 2.26 6.85 -2.42
CA PRO A 160 2.96 6.85 -3.69
C PRO A 160 3.01 5.45 -4.31
N VAL A 161 3.41 5.39 -5.58
CA VAL A 161 3.67 4.14 -6.29
C VAL A 161 4.67 3.25 -5.52
N GLN A 162 4.38 1.96 -5.47
CA GLN A 162 5.16 0.91 -4.82
C GLN A 162 5.23 -0.32 -5.71
N SER A 163 6.33 -1.06 -5.66
CA SER A 163 6.44 -2.41 -6.20
C SER A 163 7.46 -3.26 -5.46
N VAL A 164 7.22 -4.56 -5.45
CA VAL A 164 8.01 -5.55 -4.70
C VAL A 164 8.04 -6.88 -5.46
N ILE A 165 9.22 -7.46 -5.59
CA ILE A 165 9.44 -8.88 -5.92
C ILE A 165 9.11 -9.78 -4.73
N CYS A 166 8.28 -10.81 -4.92
CA CYS A 166 7.87 -11.77 -3.88
C CYS A 166 8.25 -13.23 -4.17
N SER A 167 8.64 -13.57 -5.40
CA SER A 167 8.98 -14.95 -5.78
C SER A 167 10.38 -15.41 -5.35
N LEU A 168 11.16 -14.51 -4.76
CA LEU A 168 12.54 -14.71 -4.37
C LEU A 168 12.75 -14.06 -2.99
N GLU A 169 13.53 -14.72 -2.14
CA GLU A 169 14.03 -14.13 -0.90
C GLU A 169 15.12 -13.10 -1.21
N ASP A 170 15.31 -12.09 -0.34
CA ASP A 170 16.36 -11.05 -0.45
C ASP A 170 17.74 -11.62 -0.81
N MET A 171 18.04 -12.81 -0.30
CA MET A 171 19.26 -13.58 -0.58
C MET A 171 18.88 -15.00 -1.04
N GLN A 172 18.55 -15.15 -2.33
CA GLN A 172 18.18 -16.44 -2.89
C GLN A 172 19.42 -17.21 -3.36
N SER A 173 19.64 -18.42 -2.83
CA SER A 173 20.61 -19.36 -3.40
C SER A 173 19.92 -20.35 -4.35
N ILE A 174 20.40 -20.46 -5.59
CA ILE A 174 19.87 -21.40 -6.59
C ILE A 174 20.94 -22.44 -6.91
N LYS A 175 20.59 -23.72 -6.75
CA LYS A 175 21.42 -24.84 -7.18
C LYS A 175 20.99 -25.27 -8.59
N PRO A 176 21.91 -25.45 -9.56
CA PRO A 176 21.61 -25.78 -10.96
C PRO A 176 20.79 -27.06 -11.24
N GLY A 177 20.37 -27.84 -10.23
CA GLY A 177 19.66 -29.12 -10.43
C GLY A 177 18.42 -29.36 -9.56
N LYS A 178 17.99 -28.40 -8.72
CA LYS A 178 16.90 -28.62 -7.73
C LYS A 178 15.65 -27.75 -7.93
N VAL A 179 15.65 -26.86 -8.91
CA VAL A 179 14.51 -26.03 -9.27
C VAL A 179 14.09 -26.45 -10.68
N ARG A 180 12.83 -26.23 -11.08
CA ARG A 180 12.38 -26.24 -12.49
C ARG A 180 13.12 -25.23 -13.40
N SER A 181 14.32 -24.80 -13.00
CA SER A 181 15.30 -24.10 -13.83
C SER A 181 15.90 -25.10 -14.80
N LEU A 182 15.33 -25.14 -16.00
CA LEU A 182 15.98 -25.79 -17.13
C LEU A 182 17.30 -25.04 -17.39
N CYS A 183 18.43 -25.64 -17.02
CA CYS A 183 19.74 -25.16 -17.44
C CYS A 183 19.91 -25.49 -18.92
N ILE A 184 19.43 -24.61 -19.79
CA ILE A 184 19.70 -24.71 -21.23
C ILE A 184 20.87 -23.78 -21.50
N HIS A 185 21.99 -24.32 -21.98
CA HIS A 185 23.19 -23.55 -22.38
C HIS A 185 23.93 -22.76 -21.26
N GLY A 186 23.81 -23.16 -19.99
CA GLY A 186 24.55 -22.52 -18.87
C GLY A 186 23.84 -21.34 -18.21
N PHE A 187 22.59 -21.05 -18.58
CA PHE A 187 21.75 -20.04 -17.93
C PHE A 187 20.74 -20.69 -16.98
N ILE A 188 20.38 -19.99 -15.90
CA ILE A 188 19.33 -20.38 -14.97
C ILE A 188 18.06 -19.57 -15.28
N LYS A 189 16.96 -20.26 -15.60
CA LYS A 189 15.65 -19.63 -15.77
C LYS A 189 15.04 -19.27 -14.42
N VAL A 190 14.80 -17.98 -14.20
CA VAL A 190 14.20 -17.46 -12.97
C VAL A 190 12.89 -16.75 -13.29
N ARG A 191 11.81 -17.17 -12.61
CA ARG A 191 10.52 -16.49 -12.64
C ARG A 191 10.49 -15.44 -11.52
N ILE A 192 10.36 -14.19 -11.92
CA ILE A 192 10.22 -13.02 -11.06
C ILE A 192 8.74 -12.67 -11.03
N SER A 193 8.11 -12.72 -9.86
CA SER A 193 6.73 -12.28 -9.68
C SER A 193 6.57 -11.49 -8.39
N GLY A 194 5.56 -10.63 -8.36
CA GLY A 194 5.35 -9.71 -7.25
C GLY A 194 4.11 -8.85 -7.44
N TYR A 195 4.06 -7.72 -6.74
CA TYR A 195 2.96 -6.76 -6.83
C TYR A 195 3.48 -5.34 -7.09
N ALA A 196 2.61 -4.51 -7.65
CA ALA A 196 2.75 -3.07 -7.74
C ALA A 196 1.42 -2.39 -7.41
N VAL A 197 1.45 -1.21 -6.80
CA VAL A 197 0.24 -0.45 -6.40
C VAL A 197 0.55 1.04 -6.30
N SER A 198 -0.45 1.89 -6.55
CA SER A 198 -0.39 3.33 -6.24
C SER A 198 -1.70 3.73 -5.57
N GLY A 199 -1.66 4.73 -4.70
CA GLY A 199 -2.87 5.23 -4.06
C GLY A 199 -3.72 6.09 -4.99
N GLY A 200 -4.77 6.71 -4.46
CA GLY A 200 -5.61 7.66 -5.18
C GLY A 200 -6.34 7.11 -6.41
N GLY A 201 -6.31 5.79 -6.64
CA GLY A 201 -6.97 5.14 -7.78
C GLY A 201 -6.14 5.13 -9.05
N ARG A 202 -4.84 5.44 -8.95
CA ARG A 202 -3.92 5.45 -10.08
C ARG A 202 -3.52 4.01 -10.42
N GLY A 203 -3.78 3.57 -11.65
CA GLY A 203 -3.27 2.30 -12.15
C GLY A 203 -1.74 2.27 -12.25
N ILE A 204 -1.18 1.09 -12.41
CA ILE A 204 0.24 0.90 -12.73
C ILE A 204 0.41 0.86 -14.24
N GLU A 205 1.11 1.83 -14.82
CA GLU A 205 1.34 1.96 -16.26
C GLU A 205 2.57 1.18 -16.74
N ARG A 206 3.54 0.92 -15.87
CA ARG A 206 4.65 0.02 -16.21
C ARG A 206 5.32 -0.57 -14.97
N VAL A 207 5.89 -1.76 -15.12
CA VAL A 207 6.81 -2.36 -14.15
C VAL A 207 8.09 -2.73 -14.88
N ASP A 208 9.20 -2.15 -14.46
CA ASP A 208 10.52 -2.37 -15.03
C ASP A 208 11.33 -3.29 -14.10
N VAL A 209 11.94 -4.31 -14.67
CA VAL A 209 12.82 -5.25 -13.98
C VAL A 209 14.22 -5.20 -14.59
N SER A 210 15.24 -5.07 -13.74
CA SER A 210 16.64 -5.12 -14.13
C SER A 210 17.31 -6.36 -13.54
N ILE A 211 18.26 -6.94 -14.28
CA ILE A 211 19.11 -8.07 -13.84
C ILE A 211 20.60 -7.70 -13.84
N ASP A 212 20.94 -6.42 -13.96
CA ASP A 212 22.32 -5.91 -14.06
C ASP A 212 22.59 -4.75 -13.09
N GLY A 213 21.82 -4.70 -11.99
CA GLY A 213 21.93 -3.66 -10.96
C GLY A 213 21.34 -2.31 -11.37
N GLY A 214 20.38 -2.28 -12.30
CA GLY A 214 19.63 -1.09 -12.71
C GLY A 214 20.21 -0.35 -13.92
N LYS A 215 21.11 -0.97 -14.70
CA LYS A 215 21.69 -0.35 -15.90
C LYS A 215 20.76 -0.50 -17.10
N THR A 216 20.16 -1.68 -17.26
CA THR A 216 19.18 -1.98 -18.30
C THR A 216 17.89 -2.54 -17.70
N TRP A 217 16.79 -2.41 -18.44
CA TRP A 217 15.44 -2.69 -17.95
C TRP A 217 14.64 -3.50 -18.97
N MET A 218 13.87 -4.45 -18.47
CA MET A 218 12.88 -5.23 -19.21
C MET A 218 11.51 -4.95 -18.61
N GLU A 219 10.49 -4.80 -19.44
CA GLU A 219 9.12 -4.62 -18.95
C GLU A 219 8.55 -5.98 -18.50
N ALA A 220 8.02 -6.03 -17.27
CA ALA A 220 7.28 -7.18 -16.77
C ALA A 220 5.84 -7.15 -17.28
N THR A 221 5.26 -8.34 -17.47
CA THR A 221 3.83 -8.47 -17.74
C THR A 221 3.04 -8.08 -16.50
N ARG A 222 1.91 -7.39 -16.68
CA ARG A 222 1.04 -6.88 -15.62
C ARG A 222 -0.37 -7.45 -15.76
N PHE A 223 -0.98 -7.85 -14.64
CA PHE A 223 -2.34 -8.39 -14.65
C PHE A 223 -3.04 -8.22 -13.30
N GLN A 224 -4.38 -8.26 -13.32
CA GLN A 224 -5.23 -8.29 -12.11
C GLN A 224 -6.11 -9.55 -12.10
N LYS A 225 -6.87 -9.75 -13.16
CA LYS A 225 -7.80 -10.88 -13.34
C LYS A 225 -7.28 -11.83 -14.41
N THR A 226 -7.39 -13.13 -14.15
CA THR A 226 -6.98 -14.16 -15.12
C THR A 226 -7.80 -14.05 -16.41
N GLY A 227 -7.12 -14.04 -17.56
CA GLY A 227 -7.76 -14.00 -18.87
C GLY A 227 -8.31 -12.63 -19.29
N ILE A 228 -8.18 -11.59 -18.46
CA ILE A 228 -8.60 -10.23 -18.80
C ILE A 228 -7.33 -9.36 -18.97
N PRO A 229 -7.10 -8.79 -20.16
CA PRO A 229 -6.02 -7.84 -20.37
C PRO A 229 -6.13 -6.66 -19.41
N TYR A 230 -5.04 -6.36 -18.72
CA TYR A 230 -4.94 -5.19 -17.86
C TYR A 230 -4.53 -3.96 -18.68
N ILE A 231 -5.28 -2.87 -18.51
CA ILE A 231 -4.99 -1.54 -19.08
C ILE A 231 -5.11 -0.56 -17.92
N ALA A 232 -4.06 0.20 -17.63
CA ALA A 232 -4.10 1.18 -16.53
C ALA A 232 -5.19 2.22 -16.81
N ASP A 233 -5.99 2.52 -15.80
CA ASP A 233 -7.13 3.45 -15.85
C ASP A 233 -8.17 3.14 -16.96
N GLY A 234 -8.12 1.91 -17.50
CA GLY A 234 -9.12 1.39 -18.43
C GLY A 234 -10.40 0.93 -17.73
N ILE A 235 -11.45 0.67 -18.50
CA ILE A 235 -12.78 0.30 -17.98
C ILE A 235 -12.76 -1.02 -17.18
N SER A 236 -11.90 -1.97 -17.55
CA SER A 236 -11.76 -3.27 -16.88
C SER A 236 -10.84 -3.26 -15.65
N ASN A 237 -10.20 -2.12 -15.36
CA ASN A 237 -9.26 -1.94 -14.26
C ASN A 237 -10.00 -1.91 -12.91
N ASP A 238 -9.55 -2.74 -11.98
CA ASP A 238 -9.91 -2.55 -10.57
C ASP A 238 -9.00 -1.46 -9.99
N LYS A 239 -9.38 -0.18 -10.19
CA LYS A 239 -8.55 1.00 -9.88
C LYS A 239 -8.01 1.09 -8.44
N TRP A 240 -8.64 0.39 -7.50
CA TRP A 240 -8.25 0.36 -6.09
C TRP A 240 -7.37 -0.85 -5.72
N ALA A 241 -7.24 -1.81 -6.61
CA ALA A 241 -6.50 -3.04 -6.39
C ALA A 241 -5.04 -2.90 -6.80
N TRP A 242 -4.20 -3.75 -6.23
CA TRP A 242 -2.84 -3.92 -6.74
C TRP A 242 -2.84 -4.48 -8.17
N VAL A 243 -1.67 -4.46 -8.80
CA VAL A 243 -1.39 -5.11 -10.08
C VAL A 243 -0.29 -6.12 -9.84
N LEU A 244 -0.51 -7.37 -10.27
CA LEU A 244 0.50 -8.41 -10.18
C LEU A 244 1.46 -8.29 -11.36
N LEU A 245 2.75 -8.52 -11.10
CA LEU A 245 3.81 -8.49 -12.11
C LEU A 245 4.41 -9.87 -12.29
N GLU A 246 4.81 -10.19 -13.53
CA GLU A 246 5.56 -11.40 -13.85
C GLU A 246 6.57 -11.17 -14.99
N LEU A 247 7.78 -11.69 -14.82
CA LEU A 247 8.81 -11.76 -15.86
C LEU A 247 9.65 -13.04 -15.67
N THR A 248 9.94 -13.75 -16.76
CA THR A 248 10.90 -14.85 -16.73
C THR A 248 12.17 -14.42 -17.44
N VAL A 249 13.31 -14.57 -16.77
CA VAL A 249 14.63 -14.17 -17.26
C VAL A 249 15.62 -15.32 -17.19
N ASP A 250 16.58 -15.30 -18.11
CA ASP A 250 17.75 -16.17 -18.10
C ASP A 250 18.90 -15.46 -17.37
N ILE A 251 19.36 -16.04 -16.25
CA ILE A 251 20.42 -15.48 -15.43
C ILE A 251 21.72 -16.27 -15.63
N PRO A 252 22.79 -15.67 -16.18
CA PRO A 252 24.05 -16.36 -16.44
C PRO A 252 24.93 -16.55 -15.20
N GLN A 253 24.83 -15.65 -14.23
CA GLN A 253 25.70 -15.60 -13.06
C GLN A 253 24.97 -14.96 -11.89
N SER A 254 25.53 -15.06 -10.68
CA SER A 254 25.00 -14.35 -9.51
C SER A 254 24.78 -12.87 -9.83
N THR A 255 23.59 -12.34 -9.54
CA THR A 255 23.20 -10.99 -9.93
C THR A 255 22.26 -10.33 -8.93
N GLU A 256 22.18 -9.00 -8.99
CA GLU A 256 21.16 -8.20 -8.31
C GLU A 256 19.98 -7.99 -9.27
N ILE A 257 18.80 -8.37 -8.81
CA ILE A 257 17.53 -8.16 -9.50
C ILE A 257 16.83 -6.97 -8.84
N ILE A 258 16.40 -6.01 -9.66
CA ILE A 258 15.71 -4.80 -9.19
C ILE A 258 14.34 -4.72 -9.84
N ALA A 259 13.31 -4.33 -9.08
CA ALA A 259 12.02 -3.94 -9.62
C ALA A 259 11.65 -2.50 -9.25
N LYS A 260 11.04 -1.79 -10.21
CA LYS A 260 10.42 -0.48 -10.00
C LYS A 260 9.14 -0.34 -10.83
N ALA A 261 8.16 0.37 -10.33
CA ALA A 261 6.91 0.67 -11.02
C ALA A 261 6.78 2.15 -11.38
N VAL A 262 5.93 2.40 -12.38
CA VAL A 262 5.47 3.71 -12.82
C VAL A 262 3.94 3.68 -12.81
N ASP A 263 3.30 4.64 -12.15
CA ASP A 263 1.83 4.74 -12.14
C ASP A 263 1.29 5.51 -13.36
N SER A 264 -0.02 5.54 -13.54
CA SER A 264 -0.69 6.20 -14.67
C SER A 264 -0.49 7.71 -14.73
N ALA A 265 -0.05 8.33 -13.64
CA ALA A 265 0.35 9.74 -13.59
C ALA A 265 1.86 9.93 -13.78
N ALA A 266 2.58 8.89 -14.22
CA ALA A 266 4.02 8.85 -14.40
C ALA A 266 4.84 9.10 -13.13
N ASN A 267 4.27 8.90 -11.93
CA ASN A 267 5.05 8.90 -10.71
C ASN A 267 5.99 7.70 -10.70
N VAL A 268 7.18 7.88 -10.11
CA VAL A 268 8.23 6.87 -10.06
C VAL A 268 8.65 6.58 -8.62
N GLN A 269 9.18 5.37 -8.40
CA GLN A 269 9.83 5.00 -7.15
C GLN A 269 11.23 5.62 -7.03
N PRO A 270 11.63 6.11 -5.84
CA PRO A 270 13.00 6.55 -5.59
C PRO A 270 13.97 5.37 -5.61
N GLU A 271 15.20 5.61 -6.07
CA GLU A 271 16.22 4.55 -6.13
C GLU A 271 16.69 4.12 -4.74
N LYS A 272 16.88 5.09 -3.84
CA LYS A 272 17.59 4.90 -2.57
C LYS A 272 16.69 5.21 -1.40
N VAL A 273 16.71 4.31 -0.42
CA VAL A 273 15.97 4.47 0.83
C VAL A 273 16.45 5.67 1.66
N GLN A 274 17.69 6.11 1.47
CA GLN A 274 18.28 7.28 2.14
C GLN A 274 17.53 8.57 1.80
N ASP A 275 17.08 8.71 0.56
CA ASP A 275 16.40 9.91 0.05
C ASP A 275 15.00 10.07 0.66
N ILE A 276 14.40 8.95 1.07
CA ILE A 276 13.04 8.89 1.64
C ILE A 276 13.00 8.39 3.08
N TRP A 277 14.16 8.23 3.74
CA TRP A 277 14.19 7.78 5.11
C TRP A 277 13.37 8.75 5.97
N ASN A 278 12.57 8.23 6.88
CA ASN A 278 11.83 9.02 7.85
C ASN A 278 11.77 8.30 9.20
N LEU A 279 11.64 9.08 10.28
CA LEU A 279 11.72 8.58 11.66
C LEU A 279 10.66 7.53 12.03
N ARG A 280 9.52 7.51 11.32
CA ARG A 280 8.43 6.54 11.52
C ARG A 280 8.61 5.27 10.70
N GLY A 281 9.53 5.25 9.74
CA GLY A 281 9.76 4.08 8.88
C GLY A 281 8.61 3.78 7.92
N ILE A 282 7.76 4.77 7.60
CA ILE A 282 6.60 4.58 6.72
C ILE A 282 6.96 4.85 5.25
N LEU A 283 6.12 4.38 4.32
CA LEU A 283 6.23 4.66 2.88
C LEU A 283 7.60 4.32 2.28
N ASN A 284 8.16 3.17 2.63
CA ASN A 284 9.40 2.70 1.99
C ASN A 284 9.12 2.20 0.58
N THR A 285 9.15 3.11 -0.39
CA THR A 285 8.92 2.82 -1.81
C THR A 285 10.22 2.80 -2.62
N SER A 286 11.37 2.65 -1.97
CA SER A 286 12.64 2.46 -2.69
C SER A 286 12.56 1.25 -3.63
N TRP A 287 13.33 1.26 -4.73
CA TRP A 287 13.41 0.09 -5.61
C TRP A 287 13.71 -1.18 -4.80
N HIS A 288 12.91 -2.22 -4.98
CA HIS A 288 13.14 -3.50 -4.31
C HIS A 288 14.31 -4.22 -4.98
N ARG A 289 15.29 -4.68 -4.18
CA ARG A 289 16.54 -5.28 -4.66
C ARG A 289 16.68 -6.66 -4.04
N VAL A 290 16.83 -7.68 -4.89
CA VAL A 290 16.99 -9.07 -4.49
C VAL A 290 18.31 -9.59 -5.05
N HIS A 291 19.07 -10.31 -4.25
CA HIS A 291 20.34 -10.90 -4.67
C HIS A 291 20.18 -12.39 -4.93
N VAL A 292 20.42 -12.80 -6.17
CA VAL A 292 20.44 -14.21 -6.57
C VAL A 292 21.89 -14.69 -6.61
N ARG A 293 22.21 -15.71 -5.80
CA ARG A 293 23.49 -16.42 -5.80
C ARG A 293 23.35 -17.75 -6.51
N ILE A 294 24.13 -17.94 -7.57
CA ILE A 294 24.21 -19.23 -8.27
C ILE A 294 25.29 -20.06 -7.57
N GLY A 295 24.89 -21.18 -6.98
CA GLY A 295 25.82 -22.12 -6.36
C GLY A 295 26.56 -22.91 -7.41
N HIS A 296 27.90 -22.90 -7.38
CA HIS A 296 28.70 -23.85 -8.14
C HIS A 296 28.64 -25.21 -7.43
N SER A 297 28.24 -26.26 -8.15
CA SER A 297 28.44 -27.62 -7.69
C SER A 297 29.95 -27.84 -7.61
N ASN A 298 30.49 -28.06 -6.41
CA ASN A 298 31.79 -28.73 -6.32
C ASN A 298 31.60 -30.12 -6.94
N MET A 299 32.50 -30.46 -7.86
CA MET A 299 32.56 -31.75 -8.58
C MET A 299 32.27 -32.95 -7.69
#